data_AF-A0A392PUH5-F1
#
_entry.id   AF-A0A392PUH5-F1
#
_cell.length_a   1.000
_cell.length_b   1.000
_cell.length_c   1.000
_cell.angle_alpha   90.00
_cell.angle_beta   90.00
_cell.angle_gamma   90.00
#
_symmetry.space_group_name_H-M   'P 1'
#
loop_
_entity.id
_entity.type
_entity.pdbx_description
1 polymer ?
#
loop_
_entity_poly.entity_id
_entity_poly.type
_entity_poly.pdbx_seq_one_letter_code
_entity_poly.pdbx_strand_id
1 'polypeptide(L)' 'AAERWLHHMQQALDTTPDIDDDSKIKMMNFFRHTAYFLVAGDELKNPNQQMPCKHAAGKDNS' A
#
# COMPACT_ATOMS: atom_id res chain seq x y z
N ALA A 1 -2.31 -4.78 -9.62
CA ALA A 1 -3.05 -3.85 -8.74
C ALA A 1 -2.50 -2.42 -8.81
N ALA A 2 -1.19 -2.22 -8.64
CA ALA A 2 -0.53 -0.91 -8.69
C ALA A 2 -0.84 -0.07 -9.95
N GLU A 3 -0.77 -0.67 -11.14
CA GLU A 3 -0.98 0.07 -12.41
C GLU A 3 -2.38 0.69 -12.52
N ARG A 4 -3.41 -0.02 -12.07
CA ARG A 4 -4.79 0.49 -12.06
C ARG A 4 -4.93 1.66 -11.09
N TRP A 5 -4.26 1.60 -9.93
CA TRP A 5 -4.25 2.72 -8.99
C TRP A 5 -3.52 3.94 -9.57
N LEU A 6 -2.38 3.74 -10.23
CA LEU A 6 -1.63 4.82 -10.90
C LEU A 6 -2.44 5.49 -12.01
N HIS A 7 -3.19 4.72 -12.80
CA HIS A 7 -4.09 5.29 -13.81
C HIS A 7 -5.09 6.26 -13.19
N HIS A 8 -5.70 5.90 -12.06
CA HIS A 8 -6.62 6.80 -11.36
C HIS A 8 -5.93 8.03 -10.76
N MET A 9 -4.72 7.89 -10.24
CA MET A 9 -3.94 9.03 -9.73
C MET A 9 -3.57 10.00 -10.86
N GLN A 10 -3.26 9.49 -12.05
CA GLN A 10 -2.98 10.34 -13.22
C GLN A 10 -4.22 11.12 -13.62
N GLN A 11 -5.38 10.45 -13.74
CA GLN A 11 -6.63 11.14 -14.06
C GLN A 11 -7.00 12.20 -13.02
N ALA A 12 -6.82 11.93 -11.73
CA ALA A 12 -7.09 12.91 -10.68
C ALA A 12 -6.19 14.15 -10.82
N LEU A 13 -4.88 13.97 -11.05
CA LEU A 13 -3.95 15.07 -11.28
C LEU A 13 -4.32 15.88 -12.53
N ASP A 14 -4.67 15.21 -13.62
CA ASP A 14 -5.03 15.88 -14.88
C ASP A 14 -6.29 16.75 -14.72
N THR A 15 -7.23 16.32 -13.88
CA THR A 15 -8.47 17.07 -13.58
C THR A 15 -8.32 18.14 -12.50
N THR A 16 -7.16 18.26 -11.85
CA THR A 16 -6.94 19.26 -10.79
C THR A 16 -6.27 20.51 -11.39
N PRO A 17 -7.01 21.63 -11.55
CA PRO A 17 -6.53 22.79 -12.30
C PRO A 17 -5.41 23.57 -11.59
N ASP A 18 -5.32 23.47 -10.26
CA ASP A 18 -4.38 24.25 -9.45
C ASP A 18 -2.99 23.62 -9.30
N ILE A 19 -2.76 22.46 -9.93
CA ILE A 19 -1.45 21.77 -9.90
C ILE A 19 -0.77 22.01 -11.25
N ASP A 20 0.43 22.58 -11.22
CA ASP A 20 1.25 22.78 -12.41
C ASP A 20 1.89 21.46 -12.90
N ASP A 21 2.34 21.46 -14.15
CA ASP A 21 2.84 20.24 -14.81
C ASP A 21 4.11 19.66 -14.16
N ASP A 22 5.00 20.50 -13.63
CA ASP A 22 6.20 20.04 -12.94
C ASP A 22 5.84 19.36 -11.61
N SER A 23 4.89 19.93 -10.87
CA SER A 23 4.31 19.32 -9.67
C SER A 23 3.62 17.99 -9.99
N LYS A 24 2.86 17.90 -11.09
CA LYS A 24 2.22 16.63 -11.52
C LYS A 24 3.25 15.53 -11.78
N ILE A 25 4.36 15.87 -12.45
CA ILE A 25 5.44 14.91 -12.73
C ILE A 25 6.06 14.41 -11.42
N LYS A 26 6.36 15.30 -10.48
CA LYS A 26 6.92 14.92 -9.15
C LYS A 26 5.96 14.04 -8.37
N MET A 27 4.67 14.38 -8.34
CA MET A 27 3.63 13.59 -7.67
C MET A 27 3.48 12.21 -8.31
N MET A 28 3.48 12.12 -9.65
CA MET A 28 3.36 10.83 -10.34
C MET A 28 4.58 9.93 -10.10
N ASN A 29 5.78 10.49 -10.02
CA ASN A 29 6.99 9.75 -9.66
C ASN A 29 6.90 9.19 -8.23
N PHE A 30 6.43 10.00 -7.27
CA PHE A 30 6.20 9.56 -5.90
C PHE A 30 5.15 8.43 -5.84
N PHE A 31 3.99 8.64 -6.47
CA PHE A 31 2.92 7.65 -6.53
C PHE A 31 3.38 6.33 -7.14
N ARG A 32 4.14 6.37 -8.24
CA ARG A 32 4.70 5.18 -8.87
C ARG A 32 5.57 4.40 -7.89
N HIS A 33 6.51 5.08 -7.23
CA HIS A 33 7.38 4.43 -6.25
C HIS A 33 6.58 3.81 -5.09
N THR A 34 5.65 4.57 -4.49
CA THR A 34 4.82 4.10 -3.38
C THR A 34 3.93 2.92 -3.77
N ALA A 35 3.31 2.94 -4.96
CA ALA A 35 2.43 1.86 -5.40
C ALA A 35 3.17 0.52 -5.49
N TYR A 36 4.38 0.51 -6.05
CA TYR A 36 5.20 -0.70 -6.11
C TYR A 36 5.79 -1.09 -4.76
N PHE A 37 6.18 -0.13 -3.93
CA PHE A 37 6.63 -0.41 -2.57
C PHE A 37 5.56 -1.13 -1.75
N LEU A 38 4.30 -0.69 -1.85
CA LEU A 38 3.17 -1.33 -1.16
C LEU A 38 2.90 -2.74 -1.68
N VAL A 39 2.97 -2.97 -3.01
CA VAL A 39 2.81 -4.31 -3.59
C VAL A 39 3.93 -5.25 -3.12
N ALA A 40 5.18 -4.79 -3.13
CA ALA A 40 6.30 -5.58 -2.61
C ALA A 40 6.12 -5.89 -1.11
N GLY A 41 5.62 -4.94 -0.32
CA GLY A 41 5.28 -5.16 1.09
C GLY A 41 4.14 -6.15 1.30
N ASP A 42 3.15 -6.16 0.41
CA ASP A 42 2.04 -7.13 0.41
C ASP A 42 2.53 -8.55 0.06
N GLU A 43 3.42 -8.68 -0.93
CA GLU A 43 4.09 -9.93 -1.29
C GLU A 43 4.98 -10.48 -0.16
N LEU A 44 5.65 -9.59 0.59
CA LEU A 44 6.43 -9.93 1.78
C LEU A 44 5.55 -10.35 2.97
N LYS A 45 4.30 -9.88 3.04
CA LYS A 45 3.30 -10.29 4.03
C LYS A 45 2.76 -11.68 3.69
N ASN A 46 3.58 -12.70 3.88
CA ASN A 46 3.11 -14.08 3.93
C ASN A 46 2.23 -14.28 5.19
N PRO A 47 0.96 -14.69 5.07
CA PRO A 47 0.08 -14.99 6.21
C PRO A 47 0.50 -16.24 7.01
N ASN A 48 1.53 -16.98 6.56
CA ASN A 48 2.08 -18.13 7.29
C ASN A 48 2.91 -17.76 8.53
N GLN A 49 3.05 -16.47 8.86
CA GLN A 49 3.41 -16.03 10.20
C GLN A 49 2.15 -15.71 11.01
N GLN A 50 1.20 -16.64 11.06
CA GLN A 50 0.34 -16.75 12.24
C GLN A 50 1.26 -17.07 13.42
N MET A 51 1.73 -16.04 14.14
CA MET A 51 2.15 -16.26 15.52
C MET A 51 0.92 -16.80 16.24
N PRO A 52 0.93 -18.07 16.72
CA PRO A 52 -0.19 -18.56 17.50
C PRO A 52 -0.34 -17.64 18.71
N CYS A 53 -1.51 -17.02 18.86
CA CYS A 53 -1.84 -16.22 20.02
C CYS A 53 -1.56 -17.05 21.27
N LYS A 54 -0.48 -16.73 22.00
CA LYS A 54 0.02 -17.46 23.18
C LYS A 54 -0.84 -17.18 24.43
N HIS A 55 -2.15 -17.12 24.27
CA HIS A 55 -3.14 -16.95 25.34
C HIS A 55 -4.05 -18.18 25.43
N ALA A 56 -3.47 -19.36 25.61
CA ALA A 56 -4.19 -20.58 25.98
C ALA A 56 -3.38 -21.45 26.95
N ALA A 57 -2.54 -20.84 27.80
CA ALA A 57 -1.87 -21.54 28.90
C ALA A 57 -2.35 -20.94 30.22
N GLY A 58 -3.36 -21.55 30.83
CA GLY A 58 -3.79 -21.19 32.18
C GLY A 58 -5.28 -21.39 32.42
N LYS A 59 -5.71 -22.65 32.54
CA LYS A 59 -6.71 -23.06 33.55
C LYS A 59 -6.65 -24.58 33.70
N ASP A 60 -5.67 -24.99 34.50
CA ASP A 60 -5.73 -26.20 35.30
C ASP A 60 -6.85 -26.02 36.35
N ASN A 61 -7.73 -27.01 36.48
CA ASN A 61 -8.52 -27.22 37.69
C ASN A 61 -8.99 -28.68 37.72
N SER A 62 -8.23 -29.54 38.41
CA SER A 62 -8.73 -30.75 39.07
C SER A 62 -8.67 -30.54 40.57
#